data_AF-A0A9D4JB09-F1
#
_entry.id   AF-A0A9D4JB09-F1
#
_cell.length_a   1.000
_cell.length_b   1.000
_cell.length_c   1.000
_cell.angle_alpha   90.00
_cell.angle_beta   90.00
_cell.angle_gamma   90.00
#
_symmetry.space_group_name_H-M   'P 1'
#
loop_
_entity.id
_entity.type
_entity.pdbx_description
1 polymer ?
#
loop_
_entity_poly.entity_id
_entity_poly.type
_entity_poly.pdbx_seq_one_letter_code
_entity_poly.pdbx_strand_id
1 'polypeptide(L)'
;MQDFYSSKQKSASDWGVRVENLFQKLVRKGEIDTSQRNTILKRKFWRGLYRDKLREAMRVSHESTDTFEILRKKTRKEEEKMDSDSKVVSQNETEHSSKVHQLIRTIQNTKGSKLDTVLNRMEALEREIQELRRDKSQGV
;
A
#
# COMPACT_ATOMS: atom_id res chain seq x y z
N MET A 1 3.58 -19.27 15.30
CA MET A 1 3.73 -18.06 16.15
C MET A 1 5.02 -17.30 15.85
N GLN A 2 6.11 -17.97 15.48
CA GLN A 2 7.39 -17.34 15.18
C GLN A 2 7.34 -16.35 13.98
N ASP A 3 6.56 -16.67 12.94
CA ASP A 3 6.36 -15.79 11.77
C ASP A 3 5.66 -14.45 12.08
N PHE A 4 4.91 -14.41 13.17
CA PHE A 4 4.24 -13.18 13.62
C PHE A 4 5.26 -12.19 14.22
N TYR A 5 6.29 -12.71 14.91
CA TYR A 5 7.34 -11.91 15.54
C TYR A 5 8.51 -11.60 14.60
N SER A 6 8.75 -12.42 13.56
CA SER A 6 9.83 -12.21 12.58
C SER A 6 9.45 -11.24 11.45
N SER A 7 8.15 -11.07 11.22
CA SER A 7 7.63 -10.11 10.27
C SER A 7 7.76 -8.68 10.79
N LYS A 8 8.84 -7.99 10.44
CA LYS A 8 8.92 -6.52 10.57
C LYS A 8 7.67 -5.88 9.96
N GLN A 9 7.08 -4.90 10.63
CA GLN A 9 5.95 -4.11 10.13
C GLN A 9 6.33 -3.58 8.73
N LYS A 10 5.73 -4.15 7.67
CA LYS A 10 5.87 -3.61 6.31
C LYS A 10 4.95 -2.42 6.09
N SER A 11 3.75 -2.46 6.68
CA SER A 11 2.79 -1.34 6.72
C SER A 11 1.93 -1.39 8.00
N ALA A 12 1.45 -0.25 8.46
CA ALA A 12 0.42 -0.14 9.50
C ALA A 12 -0.87 -0.85 9.09
N SER A 13 -1.15 -0.97 7.79
CA SER A 13 -2.29 -1.70 7.26
C SER A 13 -2.20 -3.21 7.54
N ASP A 14 -1.05 -3.82 7.27
CA ASP A 14 -0.83 -5.26 7.52
C ASP A 14 -0.91 -5.56 9.03
N TRP A 15 -0.38 -4.67 9.85
CA TRP A 15 -0.51 -4.77 11.30
C TRP A 15 -1.98 -4.71 11.74
N GLY A 16 -2.75 -3.77 11.19
CA GLY A 16 -4.18 -3.65 11.46
C GLY A 16 -4.96 -4.93 11.14
N VAL A 17 -4.73 -5.53 9.96
CA VAL A 17 -5.37 -6.80 9.56
C VAL A 17 -5.04 -7.92 10.53
N ARG A 18 -3.78 -8.04 10.94
CA ARG A 18 -3.36 -9.13 11.85
C ARG A 18 -3.97 -9.01 13.23
N VAL A 19 -3.98 -7.80 13.78
CA VAL A 19 -4.60 -7.53 15.08
C VAL A 19 -6.10 -7.81 15.02
N GLU A 20 -6.77 -7.37 13.96
CA GLU A 20 -8.19 -7.63 13.77
C GLU A 20 -8.51 -9.12 13.66
N ASN A 21 -7.77 -9.87 12.84
CA ASN A 21 -7.94 -11.30 12.67
C ASN A 21 -7.71 -12.08 13.97
N LEU A 22 -6.72 -11.69 14.76
CA LEU A 22 -6.45 -12.31 16.06
C LEU A 22 -7.63 -12.08 17.01
N PHE A 23 -8.10 -10.84 17.13
CA PHE A 23 -9.22 -10.51 18.01
C PHE A 23 -10.54 -11.12 17.55
N GLN A 24 -10.76 -11.25 16.24
CA GLN A 24 -11.94 -11.93 15.74
C GLN A 24 -11.97 -13.42 16.15
N LYS A 25 -10.80 -14.07 16.23
CA LYS A 25 -10.70 -15.44 16.75
C LYS A 25 -11.00 -15.50 18.25
N LEU A 26 -10.50 -14.55 19.03
CA LEU A 26 -10.71 -14.50 20.49
C LEU A 26 -12.17 -14.19 20.85
N VAL A 27 -12.82 -13.29 20.11
CA VAL A 27 -14.27 -13.01 20.27
C VAL A 27 -15.10 -14.24 19.93
N ARG A 28 -14.78 -14.96 18.85
CA ARG A 28 -15.49 -16.21 18.49
C ARG A 28 -15.36 -17.30 19.56
N LYS A 29 -14.27 -17.30 20.32
CA LYS A 29 -14.04 -18.22 21.44
C LYS A 29 -14.71 -17.77 22.74
N GLY A 30 -15.33 -16.59 22.77
CA GLY A 30 -15.90 -16.00 23.97
C GLY A 30 -14.86 -15.48 24.97
N GLU A 31 -13.58 -15.40 24.59
CA GLU A 31 -12.51 -14.92 25.47
C GLU A 31 -12.50 -13.39 25.61
N ILE A 32 -13.19 -12.69 24.70
CA ILE A 32 -13.26 -11.23 24.69
C ILE A 32 -14.70 -10.81 24.44
N ASP A 33 -15.20 -9.93 25.32
CA ASP A 33 -16.51 -9.33 25.17
C ASP A 33 -16.54 -8.34 24.00
N THR A 34 -17.64 -8.38 23.25
CA THR A 34 -17.85 -7.58 22.04
C THR A 34 -17.86 -6.09 22.34
N SER A 35 -18.31 -5.69 23.54
CA SER A 35 -18.32 -4.27 23.95
C SER A 35 -16.91 -3.71 24.14
N GLN A 36 -15.96 -4.55 24.58
CA GLN A 36 -14.58 -4.15 24.84
C GLN A 36 -13.67 -4.32 23.61
N ARG A 37 -14.12 -5.06 22.60
CA ARG A 37 -13.38 -5.37 21.38
C ARG A 37 -12.72 -4.14 20.77
N ASN A 38 -13.49 -3.06 20.56
CA ASN A 38 -12.98 -1.85 19.90
C ASN A 38 -11.87 -1.17 20.72
N THR A 39 -12.04 -1.06 22.03
CA THR A 39 -11.06 -0.46 22.95
C THR A 39 -9.76 -1.26 22.97
N ILE A 40 -9.86 -2.59 23.05
CA ILE A 40 -8.67 -3.44 23.10
C ILE A 40 -7.96 -3.44 21.74
N LEU A 41 -8.71 -3.50 20.63
CA LEU A 41 -8.16 -3.38 19.28
C LEU A 41 -7.38 -2.09 19.10
N LYS A 42 -7.96 -0.94 19.45
CA LYS A 42 -7.27 0.37 19.39
C LYS A 42 -5.97 0.35 20.18
N ARG A 43 -6.03 -0.08 21.45
CA ARG A 43 -4.88 -0.09 22.35
C ARG A 43 -3.76 -1.00 21.84
N LYS A 44 -4.10 -2.20 21.35
CA LYS A 44 -3.14 -3.16 20.83
C LYS A 44 -2.56 -2.72 19.50
N PHE A 45 -3.39 -2.19 18.62
CA PHE A 45 -2.96 -1.60 17.35
C PHE A 45 -1.96 -0.47 17.58
N TRP A 46 -2.33 0.50 18.43
CA TRP A 46 -1.51 1.64 18.80
C TRP A 46 -0.15 1.25 19.38
N ARG A 47 -0.14 0.36 20.38
CA ARG A 47 1.10 -0.12 21.00
C ARG A 47 1.99 -0.91 20.04
N GLY A 48 1.41 -1.48 18.99
CA GLY A 48 2.15 -2.23 17.98
C GLY A 48 2.68 -1.39 16.81
N LEU A 49 2.43 -0.07 16.79
CA LEU A 49 3.06 0.81 15.80
C LEU A 49 4.55 0.99 16.12
N TYR A 50 5.41 0.49 15.25
CA TYR A 50 6.87 0.53 15.40
C TYR A 50 7.47 1.90 15.08
N ARG A 51 6.90 2.62 14.11
CA ARG A 51 7.41 3.94 13.68
C ARG A 51 7.02 5.00 14.70
N ASP A 52 7.98 5.51 15.47
CA ASP A 52 7.74 6.52 16.51
C ASP A 52 7.12 7.81 15.97
N LYS A 53 7.57 8.29 14.80
CA LYS A 53 6.99 9.48 14.15
C LYS A 53 5.53 9.29 13.78
N LEU A 54 5.18 8.12 13.22
CA LEU A 54 3.81 7.76 12.87
C LEU A 54 2.95 7.63 14.13
N ARG A 55 3.51 7.04 15.19
CA ARG A 55 2.85 6.96 16.49
C ARG A 55 2.57 8.37 16.99
N GLU A 56 3.54 9.27 17.08
CA GLU A 56 3.31 10.62 17.57
C GLU A 56 2.27 11.39 16.77
N ALA A 57 2.34 11.34 15.43
CA ALA A 57 1.35 11.97 14.54
C ALA A 57 -0.09 11.46 14.78
N MET A 58 -0.23 10.19 15.18
CA MET A 58 -1.51 9.54 15.41
C MET A 58 -2.01 9.65 16.87
N ARG A 59 -1.28 10.30 17.78
CA ARG A 59 -1.58 10.35 19.23
C ARG A 59 -2.95 10.92 19.53
N VAL A 60 -3.25 12.08 18.97
CA VAL A 60 -4.54 12.74 19.13
C VAL A 60 -5.68 11.85 18.60
N SER A 61 -5.48 11.15 17.48
CA SER A 61 -6.50 10.26 16.90
C SER A 61 -6.69 8.97 17.70
N HIS A 62 -5.68 8.50 18.42
CA HIS A 62 -5.82 7.35 19.32
C HIS A 62 -6.60 7.74 20.58
N GLU A 63 -6.27 8.90 21.16
CA GLU A 63 -6.93 9.46 22.34
C GLU A 63 -8.36 9.94 22.05
N SER A 64 -8.63 10.41 20.83
CA SER A 64 -10.00 10.72 20.39
C SER A 64 -10.86 9.44 20.34
N THR A 65 -12.17 9.59 20.51
CA THR A 65 -13.16 8.51 20.60
C THR A 65 -13.41 7.76 19.27
N ASP A 66 -12.45 7.79 18.35
CA ASP A 66 -12.52 7.13 17.04
C ASP A 66 -12.66 5.62 17.19
N THR A 67 -13.36 4.97 16.25
CA THR A 67 -13.38 3.50 16.16
C THR A 67 -12.05 2.97 15.64
N PHE A 68 -11.77 1.68 15.88
CA PHE A 68 -10.57 1.01 15.36
C PHE A 68 -10.43 1.16 13.83
N GLU A 69 -11.54 1.02 13.10
CA GLU A 69 -11.61 1.21 11.65
C GLU A 69 -11.13 2.62 11.23
N ILE A 70 -11.62 3.65 11.92
CA ILE A 70 -11.24 5.05 11.64
C ILE A 70 -9.76 5.27 11.96
N LEU A 71 -9.31 4.80 13.11
CA LEU A 71 -7.90 4.90 13.53
C LEU A 71 -6.97 4.23 12.51
N ARG A 72 -7.33 3.02 12.05
CA ARG A 72 -6.56 2.27 11.06
C ARG A 72 -6.47 2.99 9.71
N LYS A 73 -7.59 3.52 9.21
CA LYS A 73 -7.64 4.29 7.96
C LYS A 73 -6.79 5.56 8.03
N LYS A 74 -6.87 6.30 9.14
CA LYS A 74 -6.04 7.51 9.35
C LYS A 74 -4.56 7.16 9.43
N THR A 75 -4.21 6.12 10.18
CA THR A 75 -2.81 5.67 10.33
C THR A 75 -2.21 5.29 8.98
N ARG A 76 -2.97 4.61 8.11
CA ARG A 76 -2.53 4.29 6.75
C ARG A 76 -2.26 5.55 5.92
N LYS A 77 -3.19 6.50 5.92
CA LYS A 77 -3.02 7.76 5.17
C LYS A 77 -1.78 8.53 5.65
N GLU A 78 -1.53 8.54 6.94
CA GLU A 78 -0.37 9.24 7.51
C GLU A 78 0.94 8.53 7.17
N GLU A 79 0.95 7.19 7.19
CA GLU A 79 2.08 6.38 6.74
C GLU A 79 2.41 6.65 5.25
N GLU A 80 1.39 6.71 4.39
CA GLU A 80 1.55 7.01 2.96
C GLU A 80 2.13 8.42 2.70
N LYS A 81 1.74 9.42 3.50
CA LYS A 81 2.33 10.77 3.42
C LYS A 81 3.81 10.76 3.81
N MET A 82 4.16 10.12 4.93
CA MET A 82 5.54 10.05 5.41
C MET A 82 6.48 9.33 4.44
N ASP A 83 5.99 8.27 3.80
CA ASP A 83 6.73 7.55 2.77
C ASP A 83 6.90 8.37 1.48
N SER A 84 5.95 9.29 1.19
CA SER A 84 6.01 10.20 0.05
C SER A 84 6.99 11.36 0.28
N ASP A 85 7.00 11.96 1.47
CA ASP A 85 7.93 13.04 1.82
C ASP A 85 9.39 12.57 1.84
N SER A 86 9.63 11.32 2.26
CA SER A 86 10.98 10.73 2.26
C SER A 86 11.57 10.54 0.86
N LYS A 87 10.74 10.48 -0.19
CA LYS A 87 11.22 10.40 -1.59
C LYS A 87 11.69 11.75 -2.15
N VAL A 88 11.24 12.86 -1.59
CA VAL A 88 11.55 14.21 -2.10
C VAL A 88 12.88 14.74 -1.57
N VAL A 89 13.31 14.29 -0.38
CA VAL A 89 14.52 14.80 0.29
C VAL A 89 15.82 14.17 -0.24
N SER A 90 15.76 13.06 -0.98
CA SER A 90 16.96 12.32 -1.41
C SER A 90 17.56 12.78 -2.75
N GLN A 91 17.31 14.03 -3.18
CA GLN A 91 17.89 14.59 -4.41
C GLN A 91 19.05 15.57 -4.19
N ASN A 92 19.33 15.98 -2.95
CA ASN A 92 20.40 16.93 -2.66
C ASN A 92 21.29 16.38 -1.55
N GLU A 93 22.20 15.46 -1.87
CA GLU A 93 23.54 15.44 -1.27
C GLU A 93 24.41 14.30 -1.88
N THR A 94 25.64 14.72 -2.18
CA THR A 94 26.88 13.96 -2.41
C THR A 94 27.08 13.19 -3.72
N GLU A 95 27.86 13.85 -4.56
CA GLU A 95 28.76 13.34 -5.60
C GLU A 95 29.52 12.06 -5.17
N HIS A 96 29.77 11.18 -6.15
CA HIS A 96 30.50 9.90 -6.10
C HIS A 96 29.67 8.60 -6.08
N SER A 97 29.04 8.25 -7.21
CA SER A 97 28.97 6.83 -7.65
C SER A 97 28.65 6.72 -9.15
N SER A 98 29.68 6.83 -9.98
CA SER A 98 29.62 6.96 -11.45
C SER A 98 29.25 5.68 -12.24
N LYS A 99 28.58 4.68 -11.65
CA LYS A 99 28.19 3.47 -12.41
C LYS A 99 26.70 3.10 -12.30
N VAL A 100 26.02 3.50 -11.22
CA VAL A 100 24.58 3.23 -11.05
C VAL A 100 23.71 4.22 -11.84
N HIS A 101 24.17 5.46 -12.02
CA HIS A 101 23.44 6.48 -12.78
C HIS A 101 23.28 6.16 -14.29
N GLN A 102 24.17 5.36 -14.89
CA GLN A 102 23.98 4.90 -16.27
C GLN A 102 22.89 3.82 -16.40
N LEU A 103 22.74 2.97 -15.39
CA LEU A 103 21.63 2.00 -15.32
C LEU A 103 20.29 2.70 -15.09
N ILE A 104 20.24 3.72 -14.23
CA ILE A 104 19.03 4.51 -13.99
C ILE A 104 18.64 5.31 -15.24
N ARG A 105 19.60 5.86 -16.01
CA ARG A 105 19.31 6.56 -17.27
C ARG A 105 18.77 5.62 -18.36
N THR A 106 19.21 4.36 -18.38
CA THR A 106 18.65 3.33 -19.28
C THR A 106 17.22 2.95 -18.89
N ILE A 107 16.90 2.92 -17.59
CA ILE A 107 15.55 2.64 -17.07
C ILE A 107 14.61 3.86 -17.22
N GLN A 108 15.13 5.09 -17.16
CA GLN A 108 14.35 6.31 -17.39
C GLN A 108 13.99 6.53 -18.87
N ASN A 109 14.66 5.85 -19.81
CA ASN A 109 14.27 5.81 -21.23
C ASN A 109 13.17 4.80 -21.56
N THR A 110 12.69 4.02 -20.58
CA THR A 110 11.51 3.14 -20.74
C THR A 110 10.27 3.77 -20.10
N LYS A 111 10.02 5.06 -20.36
CA LYS A 111 8.72 5.74 -20.10
C LYS A 111 7.64 5.30 -21.09
N GLY A 112 7.49 4.00 -21.22
CA GLY A 112 6.37 3.32 -21.81
C GLY A 112 6.41 1.96 -21.15
N SER A 113 5.55 1.75 -20.15
CA SER A 113 5.54 0.46 -19.48
C SER A 113 5.34 -0.62 -20.55
N LYS A 114 5.92 -1.81 -20.38
CA LYS A 114 5.65 -2.93 -21.32
C LYS A 114 4.14 -3.15 -21.49
N LEU A 115 3.37 -2.81 -20.45
CA LEU A 115 1.92 -2.77 -20.47
C LEU A 115 1.35 -1.71 -21.43
N ASP A 116 1.86 -0.48 -21.46
CA ASP A 116 1.43 0.55 -22.44
C ASP A 116 1.72 0.12 -23.88
N THR A 117 2.85 -0.54 -24.11
CA THR A 117 3.19 -1.07 -25.45
C THR A 117 2.24 -2.19 -25.85
N VAL A 118 1.86 -3.06 -24.91
CA VAL A 118 0.89 -4.13 -25.13
C VAL A 118 -0.52 -3.56 -25.33
N LEU A 119 -0.93 -2.56 -24.56
CA LEU A 119 -2.23 -1.88 -24.70
C LEU A 119 -2.36 -1.20 -26.07
N ASN A 120 -1.35 -0.43 -26.49
CA ASN A 120 -1.35 0.20 -27.81
C ASN A 120 -1.35 -0.83 -28.95
N ARG A 121 -0.68 -1.98 -28.77
CA ARG A 121 -0.68 -3.05 -29.76
C ARG A 121 -2.03 -3.79 -29.83
N MET A 122 -2.71 -3.96 -28.69
CA MET A 122 -4.07 -4.51 -28.65
C MET A 122 -5.07 -3.60 -29.35
N GLU A 123 -5.02 -2.29 -29.09
CA GLU A 123 -5.89 -1.32 -29.78
C GLU A 123 -5.68 -1.31 -31.30
N ALA A 124 -4.42 -1.43 -31.76
CA ALA A 124 -4.11 -1.49 -33.19
C ALA A 124 -4.68 -2.76 -33.85
N LEU A 125 -4.54 -3.92 -33.20
CA LEU A 125 -5.08 -5.18 -33.70
C LEU A 125 -6.62 -5.20 -33.69
N GLU A 126 -7.27 -4.57 -32.71
CA GLU A 126 -8.73 -4.46 -32.68
C GLU A 126 -9.27 -3.63 -33.86
N ARG A 127 -8.58 -2.56 -34.24
CA ARG A 127 -8.94 -1.77 -35.43
C ARG A 127 -8.76 -2.57 -36.72
N GLU A 128 -7.65 -3.29 -36.85
CA GLU A 128 -7.38 -4.13 -38.03
C GLU A 128 -8.41 -5.26 -38.17
N ILE A 129 -8.83 -5.88 -37.06
CA ILE A 129 -9.91 -6.89 -37.05
C ILE A 129 -11.26 -6.28 -37.44
N GLN A 130 -11.57 -5.06 -37.00
CA GLN A 130 -12.80 -4.37 -37.38
C GLN A 130 -12.82 -4.03 -38.88
N GLU A 131 -11.70 -3.59 -39.43
CA GLU A 131 -11.56 -3.25 -40.85
C GLU A 131 -11.69 -4.50 -41.73
N LEU A 132 -11.03 -5.60 -41.37
CA LEU A 132 -11.18 -6.89 -42.06
C LEU A 132 -12.61 -7.45 -41.99
N ARG A 133 -13.34 -7.21 -40.89
CA ARG A 133 -14.76 -7.57 -40.78
C ARG A 133 -15.64 -6.69 -41.66
N ARG A 134 -15.30 -5.41 -41.82
CA ARG A 134 -16.03 -4.48 -42.68
C ARG A 134 -15.82 -4.82 -44.16
N ASP A 135 -14.59 -5.11 -44.56
CA ASP A 135 -14.26 -5.48 -45.93
C ASP A 135 -14.89 -6.83 -46.33
N LYS A 136 -14.97 -7.80 -45.41
CA LYS A 136 -15.74 -9.03 -45.62
C LYS A 136 -17.25 -8.83 -45.71
N SER A 137 -17.78 -7.72 -45.18
CA SER A 137 -19.20 -7.38 -45.30
C SER A 137 -19.53 -6.60 -46.58
N GLN A 138 -18.52 -6.10 -47.30
CA GLN A 138 -18.69 -5.38 -48.57
C GLN A 138 -18.24 -6.18 -49.80
N GLY A 139 -17.56 -7.31 -49.60
CA GLY A 139 -17.20 -8.26 -50.66
C GLY A 139 -18.12 -9.49 -50.70
N VAL A 140 -19.36 -9.30 -51.18
CA VAL A 140 -20.23 -10.33 -51.77
C VAL A 140 -20.84 -9.74 -53.03
#